data_AF-A0A0R2H0W7-F1
#
_entry.id   AF-A0A0R2H0W7-F1
#
_cell.length_a   1.000
_cell.length_b   1.000
_cell.length_c   1.000
_cell.angle_alpha   90.00
_cell.angle_beta   90.00
_cell.angle_gamma   90.00
#
_symmetry.space_group_name_H-M   'P 1'
#
loop_
_entity.id
_entity.type
_entity.pdbx_description
1 polymer ?
#
loop_
_entity_poly.entity_id
_entity_poly.type
_entity_poly.pdbx_seq_one_letter_code
_entity_poly.pdbx_strand_id
1 'polypeptide(L)' 'MAAAADDLFDHMCAMRAGSTIAGVIQSRELSRADIANLQAILAEKAKTAPEEVQCNCLPGDQTC' A
#
# COMPACT_ATOMS: atom_id res chain seq x y z
N MET A 1 3.48 16.67 -4.01
CA MET A 1 2.07 16.68 -3.56
C MET A 1 1.56 15.24 -3.53
N ALA A 2 1.92 14.47 -2.51
CA ALA A 2 1.42 13.10 -2.28
C ALA A 2 0.47 13.02 -1.06
N ALA A 3 0.26 14.15 -0.37
CA ALA A 3 -0.44 14.23 0.91
C ALA A 3 -1.84 13.60 0.91
N ALA A 4 -2.64 13.79 -0.15
CA ALA A 4 -3.99 13.22 -0.18
C ALA A 4 -4.02 11.69 -0.26
N ALA A 5 -2.99 11.07 -0.88
CA ALA A 5 -2.88 9.62 -0.90
C ALA A 5 -2.36 9.13 0.44
N ASP A 6 -1.31 9.77 0.98
CA ASP A 6 -0.74 9.43 2.28
C ASP A 6 -1.78 9.53 3.40
N ASP A 7 -2.53 10.63 3.47
CA ASP A 7 -3.63 10.83 4.43
C ASP A 7 -4.72 9.76 4.28
N LEU A 8 -5.07 9.37 3.05
CA LEU A 8 -6.06 8.31 2.80
C LEU A 8 -5.56 6.94 3.30
N PHE A 9 -4.28 6.62 3.08
CA PHE A 9 -3.68 5.39 3.56
C PHE A 9 -3.49 5.40 5.08
N ASP A 10 -3.21 6.55 5.69
CA ASP A 10 -3.07 6.72 7.14
C ASP A 10 -4.41 6.53 7.88
N HIS A 11 -5.52 6.88 7.24
CA HIS A 11 -6.87 6.62 7.74
C HIS A 11 -7.42 5.22 7.38
N MET A 12 -6.67 4.42 6.62
CA MET A 12 -7.07 3.07 6.23
C MET A 12 -6.32 2.02 7.05
N CYS A 13 -6.96 0.86 7.24
CA CYS A 13 -6.30 -0.28 7.85
C CYS A 13 -5.02 -0.67 7.09
N ALA A 14 -3.90 -0.74 7.80
CA ALA A 14 -2.59 -1.11 7.26
C ALA A 14 -2.61 -2.46 6.51
N MET A 15 -3.45 -3.40 6.95
CA MET A 15 -3.62 -4.70 6.29
C MET A 15 -4.23 -4.58 4.88
N ARG A 16 -5.05 -3.56 4.61
CA ARG A 16 -5.73 -3.35 3.32
C ARG A 16 -4.94 -2.46 2.35
N ALA A 17 -3.87 -1.83 2.83
CA ALA A 17 -3.04 -0.96 2.02
C ALA A 17 -2.44 -1.69 0.80
N GLY A 18 -1.91 -2.91 1.01
CA GLY A 18 -1.34 -3.73 -0.07
C GLY A 18 -2.36 -4.07 -1.16
N SER A 19 -3.57 -4.51 -0.77
CA SER A 19 -4.65 -4.85 -1.68
C SER A 19 -5.13 -3.65 -2.50
N THR A 20 -5.18 -2.48 -1.86
CA THR A 20 -5.58 -1.22 -2.51
C THR A 20 -4.55 -0.77 -3.54
N ILE A 21 -3.26 -0.81 -3.18
CA ILE A 21 -2.15 -0.51 -4.12
C ILE A 21 -2.22 -1.45 -5.33
N ALA A 22 -2.45 -2.75 -5.11
CA ALA A 22 -2.60 -3.71 -6.20
C ALA A 22 -3.77 -3.36 -7.13
N GLY A 23 -4.91 -2.92 -6.58
CA GLY A 23 -6.06 -2.46 -7.37
C GLY A 23 -5.77 -1.21 -8.19
N VAL A 24 -5.04 -0.25 -7.63
CA VAL A 24 -4.62 0.97 -8.37
C VAL A 24 -3.68 0.61 -9.53
N ILE A 25 -2.71 -0.27 -9.30
CA ILE A 25 -1.77 -0.73 -10.33
C ILE A 25 -2.52 -1.46 -11.47
N GLN A 26 -3.54 -2.26 -11.16
CA GLN A 26 -4.32 -2.98 -12.17
C GLN A 26 -5.28 -2.08 -12.97
N SER A 27 -5.75 -0.98 -12.38
CA SER A 27 -6.76 -0.10 -12.98
C SER A 27 -6.19 1.05 -13.82
N ARG A 28 -4.86 1.22 -13.85
CA ARG A 28 -4.19 2.33 -14.52
C ARG A 28 -3.12 1.82 -15.48
N GLU A 29 -2.98 2.52 -16.60
CA GLU A 29 -1.84 2.31 -17.50
C GLU A 29 -0.59 2.93 -16.85
N LEU A 30 0.43 2.09 -16.62
CA LEU A 30 1.72 2.50 -16.08
C LEU A 30 2.80 2.33 -17.14
N SER A 31 3.76 3.25 -17.19
CA SER A 31 4.89 3.10 -18.11
C SER A 31 5.80 1.95 -17.65
N ARG A 32 6.57 1.37 -18.58
CA ARG A 32 7.57 0.33 -18.24
C ARG A 32 8.60 0.83 -17.21
N ALA A 33 8.94 2.11 -17.25
CA ALA A 33 9.86 2.72 -16.31
C ALA A 33 9.26 2.83 -14.90
N ASP A 34 7.97 3.20 -14.80
CA ASP A 34 7.26 3.26 -13.52
C ASP A 34 7.13 1.88 -12.89
N ILE A 35 6.81 0.86 -13.69
CA ILE A 35 6.73 -0.53 -13.23
C ILE A 35 8.08 -0.99 -12.69
N ALA A 36 9.17 -0.75 -13.41
CA ALA A 36 10.51 -1.15 -12.97
C ALA A 36 10.91 -0.46 -11.66
N ASN A 37 10.58 0.82 -11.51
CA ASN A 37 10.83 1.57 -10.27
C ASN A 37 10.02 1.00 -9.09
N LEU A 38 8.73 0.74 -9.29
CA LEU A 38 7.86 0.15 -8.26
C LEU A 38 8.34 -1.25 -7.83
N GLN A 39 8.77 -2.08 -8.78
CA GLN A 39 9.35 -3.39 -8.47
C GLN A 39 10.62 -3.29 -7.62
N ALA A 40 11.51 -2.34 -7.93
CA ALA A 40 12.72 -2.11 -7.14
C ALA A 40 12.38 -1.67 -5.70
N ILE A 41 11.44 -0.74 -5.54
CA ILE A 41 10.98 -0.28 -4.22
C ILE A 41 10.37 -1.43 -3.42
N LEU A 42 9.53 -2.26 -4.03
CA LEU A 42 8.89 -3.41 -3.39
C LEU A 42 9.93 -4.48 -3.01
N ALA A 43 10.92 -4.74 -3.86
CA ALA A 43 11.99 -5.69 -3.59
C ALA A 43 12.85 -5.26 -2.39
N GLU A 44 13.18 -3.97 -2.28
CA GLU A 44 13.90 -3.46 -1.12
C GLU A 44 13.04 -3.50 0.16
N LYS A 45 11.77 -3.11 0.07
CA LYS A 45 10.83 -3.21 1.21
C LYS A 45 10.64 -4.65 1.68
N ALA A 46 10.58 -5.63 0.78
CA ALA A 46 10.38 -7.04 1.12
C ALA A 46 11.50 -7.61 2.01
N LYS A 47 12.71 -7.06 1.96
CA LYS A 47 13.83 -7.52 2.80
C LYS A 47 13.64 -7.24 4.28
N THR A 48 12.87 -6.20 4.61
CA THR A 48 12.64 -5.73 5.99
C THR A 48 11.17 -5.74 6.39
N ALA A 49 10.28 -6.09 5.46
CA ALA A 49 8.85 -6.18 5.71
C ALA A 49 8.54 -7.38 6.64
N PRO A 50 7.70 -7.18 7.67
CA PRO A 50 7.20 -8.29 8.47
C PRO A 50 6.25 -9.18 7.66
N GLU A 51 6.11 -10.45 8.06
CA GLU A 51 5.17 -11.38 7.43
C GLU A 51 3.72 -10.91 7.56
N GLU A 52 3.38 -10.26 8.68
CA GLU A 52 2.08 -9.64 8.90
C GLU A 52 2.25 -8.21 9.45
N VAL A 53 1.49 -7.27 8.89
CA VAL A 53 1.40 -5.91 9.43
C VAL A 53 0.34 -5.87 10.53
N GLN A 54 0.61 -5.18 11.63
CA GLN A 54 -0.38 -5.02 12.70
C GLN A 54 -1.59 -4.24 12.17
N CYS A 55 -2.80 -4.74 12.42
CA CYS A 55 -4.06 -3.99 12.19
C CYS A 55 -3.97 -2.72 13.06
N ASN A 56 -3.78 -1.57 12.42
CA ASN A 56 -3.83 -0.24 13.05
C ASN A 56 -5.21 0.40 12.89
N CYS A 57 -6.22 -0.38 12.50
CA CYS A 57 -7.60 0.08 12.43
C CYS A 57 -8.00 0.69 13.78
N LEU A 58 -8.59 1.89 13.74
CA LEU A 58 -9.09 2.59 14.91
C LEU A 58 -10.05 1.69 15.72
N PRO A 59 -10.01 1.75 17.06
CA PRO A 59 -10.92 0.98 17.90
C PRO A 59 -12.35 1.49 17.68
N GLY A 60 -13.13 0.78 16.86
CA GLY A 60 -14.50 1.15 16.51
C GLY A 60 -15.05 0.41 15.29
N ASP A 61 -14.20 0.07 14.33
CA ASP A 61 -14.61 -0.61 13.11
C ASP A 61 -14.30 -2.11 13.21
N GLN A 62 -15.31 -2.90 13.61
CA GLN A 62 -15.24 -4.36 13.75
C GLN A 62 -15.21 -5.12 12.40
N THR A 63 -14.51 -4.56 11.42
CA THR A 63 -14.33 -5.18 10.09
C THR A 63 -12.86 -5.06 9.66
N CYS A 64 -11.93 -5.45 10.53
CA CYS A 64 -10.76 -6.25 10.12
C CYS A 64 -11.35 -7.66 9.92
#